data_AF-A0A258WMM3-F1
#
_entry.id   AF-A0A258WMM3-F1
#
_cell.length_a   1.000
_cell.length_b   1.000
_cell.length_c   1.000
_cell.angle_alpha   90.00
_cell.angle_beta   90.00
_cell.angle_gamma   90.00
#
_symmetry.space_group_name_H-M   'P 1'
#
loop_
_entity.id
_entity.type
_entity.pdbx_description
1 polymer ?
#
loop_
_entity_poly.entity_id
_entity_poly.type
_entity_poly.pdbx_seq_one_letter_code
_entity_poly.pdbx_strand_id
1 'polypeptide(L)'
;MIFIDRRFLLILLAGYIIFSGSCKKAKHIEPEPIVESNVLYNEFTEPLVLSQPGTKLLLDLDKDRKNDLAIRLTVLPENLMTTYFYVAEPLNGDVQLVATGLLDAYAFPSNAEIFEIIPPGSSKRWSGSNGILLEKYVYQSDIKRIGMFNGSRKLYLGIRIKKAQNFHYGWVEIRHDEHLDIDRIVISGTGLYKLSERAIKAGAV
;
A
#
# COMPACT_ATOMS: atom_id res chain seq x y z
N MET A 1 -38.52 -59.91 51.04
CA MET A 1 -38.06 -60.40 49.73
C MET A 1 -38.45 -59.34 48.70
N ILE A 2 -37.50 -58.56 48.20
CA ILE A 2 -37.77 -57.46 47.26
C ILE A 2 -37.80 -58.05 45.85
N PHE A 3 -38.97 -58.05 45.21
CA PHE A 3 -39.12 -58.45 43.81
C PHE A 3 -38.64 -57.29 42.93
N ILE A 4 -37.41 -57.41 42.42
CA ILE A 4 -36.90 -56.51 41.39
C ILE A 4 -37.51 -56.98 40.06
N ASP A 5 -38.45 -56.19 39.55
CA ASP A 5 -39.08 -56.42 38.25
C ASP A 5 -38.02 -56.35 37.14
N ARG A 6 -38.00 -57.37 36.26
CA ARG A 6 -37.09 -57.45 35.09
C ARG A 6 -37.20 -56.21 34.19
N ARG A 7 -38.35 -55.53 34.19
CA ARG A 7 -38.55 -54.27 33.45
C ARG A 7 -37.75 -53.11 34.04
N PHE A 8 -37.54 -53.08 35.35
CA PHE A 8 -36.79 -52.05 36.05
C PHE A 8 -35.28 -52.14 35.74
N LEU A 9 -34.76 -53.37 35.61
CA LEU A 9 -33.36 -53.62 35.26
C LEU A 9 -33.02 -53.16 33.83
N LEU A 10 -33.96 -53.34 32.89
CA LEU A 10 -33.81 -52.91 31.50
C LEU A 10 -33.76 -51.39 31.35
N ILE A 11 -34.53 -50.66 32.15
CA ILE A 11 -34.54 -49.19 32.14
C ILE A 11 -33.20 -48.63 32.67
N LEU A 12 -32.65 -49.25 33.72
CA LEU A 12 -31.33 -48.89 34.26
C LEU A 12 -30.20 -49.19 33.26
N LEU A 13 -30.26 -50.31 32.53
CA LEU A 13 -29.27 -50.63 31.51
C LEU A 13 -29.33 -49.67 30.31
N ALA A 14 -30.54 -49.29 29.87
CA ALA A 14 -30.72 -48.34 28.78
C ALA A 14 -30.21 -46.94 29.14
N GLY A 15 -30.40 -46.49 30.40
CA GLY A 15 -29.88 -45.21 30.87
C GLY A 15 -28.35 -45.13 30.89
N TYR A 16 -27.66 -46.22 31.22
CA TYR A 16 -26.19 -46.26 31.26
C TYR A 16 -25.56 -46.17 29.86
N ILE A 17 -26.15 -46.83 28.86
CA ILE A 17 -25.66 -46.80 27.47
C ILE A 17 -25.73 -45.38 26.90
N ILE A 18 -26.80 -44.64 27.20
CA ILE A 18 -26.98 -43.25 26.71
C ILE A 18 -25.94 -42.30 27.33
N PHE A 19 -25.55 -42.51 28.60
CA PHE A 19 -24.59 -41.64 29.28
C PHE A 19 -23.13 -41.89 28.85
N SER A 20 -22.78 -43.13 28.51
CA SER A 20 -21.43 -43.49 28.04
C SER A 20 -21.10 -43.04 26.60
N GLY A 21 -22.11 -42.66 25.80
CA GLY A 21 -21.92 -42.20 24.42
C GLY A 21 -21.56 -40.72 24.27
N SER A 22 -21.59 -39.93 25.34
CA SER A 22 -21.42 -38.46 25.28
C SER A 22 -20.02 -37.97 25.66
N CYS A 23 -18.98 -38.80 25.45
CA CYS A 23 -17.60 -38.33 25.50
C CYS A 23 -17.26 -37.71 24.14
N LYS A 24 -17.63 -36.44 23.94
CA LYS A 24 -17.20 -35.67 22.78
C LYS A 24 -15.67 -35.64 22.77
N LYS A 25 -15.05 -36.37 21.84
CA LYS A 25 -13.63 -36.19 21.51
C LYS A 25 -13.41 -34.69 21.29
N ALA A 26 -12.48 -34.10 22.03
CA ALA A 26 -12.01 -32.76 21.74
C ALA A 26 -11.61 -32.73 20.26
N LYS A 27 -12.28 -31.87 19.47
CA LYS A 27 -11.90 -31.66 18.08
C LYS A 27 -10.42 -31.28 18.08
N HIS A 28 -9.60 -32.08 17.41
CA HIS A 28 -8.28 -31.65 17.04
C HIS A 28 -8.49 -30.42 16.14
N ILE A 29 -8.16 -29.25 16.68
CA ILE A 29 -8.14 -28.01 15.90
C ILE A 29 -6.89 -28.14 15.06
N GLU A 30 -7.04 -28.51 13.78
CA GLU A 30 -5.96 -28.31 12.82
C GLU A 30 -5.58 -26.83 12.90
N PRO A 31 -4.29 -26.49 13.08
CA PRO A 31 -3.87 -25.10 13.02
C PRO A 31 -4.36 -24.55 11.67
N GLU A 32 -5.07 -23.41 11.70
CA GLU A 32 -5.52 -22.76 10.48
C GLU A 32 -4.31 -22.62 9.53
N PRO A 33 -4.48 -22.95 8.23
CA PRO A 33 -3.40 -22.79 7.28
C PRO A 33 -2.93 -21.34 7.32
N ILE A 34 -1.61 -21.15 7.42
CA ILE A 34 -1.00 -19.81 7.34
C ILE A 34 -1.43 -19.22 6.00
N VAL A 35 -2.38 -18.29 6.02
CA VAL A 35 -2.76 -17.53 4.84
C VAL A 35 -1.57 -16.64 4.54
N GLU A 36 -0.74 -17.04 3.58
CA GLU A 36 0.30 -16.14 3.09
C GLU A 36 -0.37 -14.83 2.66
N SER A 37 0.11 -13.69 3.19
CA SER A 37 -0.38 -12.40 2.70
C SER A 37 -0.14 -12.34 1.19
N ASN A 38 -1.23 -12.08 0.48
CA ASN A 38 -1.21 -11.86 -0.96
C ASN A 38 -0.52 -10.52 -1.31
N VAL A 39 -0.17 -9.70 -0.31
CA VAL A 39 0.59 -8.47 -0.48
C VAL A 39 2.04 -8.69 -0.07
N LEU A 40 2.96 -8.31 -0.94
CA LEU A 40 4.36 -8.13 -0.60
C LEU A 40 4.50 -6.77 0.09
N TYR A 41 4.39 -6.78 1.41
CA TYR A 41 4.54 -5.59 2.24
C TYR A 41 6.00 -5.34 2.62
N ASN A 42 6.37 -4.06 2.68
CA ASN A 42 7.64 -3.61 3.22
C ASN A 42 7.43 -2.36 4.08
N GLU A 43 7.57 -2.51 5.40
CA GLU A 43 7.66 -1.39 6.33
C GLU A 43 9.12 -1.02 6.54
N PHE A 44 9.45 0.25 6.41
CA PHE A 44 10.81 0.71 6.69
C PHE A 44 10.95 1.02 8.18
N THR A 45 11.83 0.30 8.88
CA THR A 45 12.15 0.56 10.30
C THR A 45 12.56 2.02 10.53
N GLU A 46 13.30 2.58 9.57
CA GLU A 46 13.58 4.02 9.47
C GLU A 46 12.98 4.53 8.15
N PRO A 47 12.03 5.48 8.18
CA PRO A 47 11.44 6.01 6.96
C PRO A 47 12.50 6.61 6.03
N LEU A 48 12.32 6.41 4.73
CA LEU A 48 13.17 7.05 3.74
C LEU A 48 12.77 8.52 3.61
N VAL A 49 13.74 9.42 3.72
CA VAL A 49 13.49 10.87 3.71
C VAL A 49 14.24 11.55 2.57
N LEU A 50 13.48 12.24 1.72
CA LEU A 50 14.02 13.13 0.68
C LEU A 50 13.84 14.57 1.13
N SER A 51 14.96 15.23 1.43
CA SER A 51 14.99 16.60 1.98
C SER A 51 16.05 17.51 1.36
N GLN A 52 16.95 16.97 0.53
CA GLN A 52 18.06 17.71 -0.05
C GLN A 52 18.01 17.71 -1.57
N PRO A 53 18.39 18.81 -2.23
CA PRO A 53 18.55 18.84 -3.68
C PRO A 53 19.54 17.78 -4.15
N GLY A 54 19.25 17.12 -5.29
CA GLY A 54 20.14 16.12 -5.87
C GLY A 54 20.11 14.76 -5.20
N THR A 55 19.34 14.56 -4.13
CA THR A 55 19.09 13.21 -3.60
C THR A 55 18.02 12.48 -4.42
N LYS A 56 18.17 11.17 -4.50
CA LYS A 56 17.25 10.23 -5.16
C LYS A 56 17.03 9.04 -4.22
N LEU A 57 15.78 8.80 -3.86
CA LEU A 57 15.36 7.57 -3.20
C LEU A 57 15.07 6.54 -4.29
N LEU A 58 15.57 5.33 -4.11
CA LEU A 58 15.43 4.22 -5.04
C LEU A 58 14.64 3.10 -4.35
N LEU A 59 13.62 2.59 -5.02
CA LEU A 59 12.70 1.60 -4.46
C LEU A 59 12.67 0.37 -5.36
N ASP A 60 13.05 -0.76 -4.80
CA ASP A 60 12.79 -2.12 -5.30
C ASP A 60 11.46 -2.59 -4.68
N LEU A 61 10.38 -2.49 -5.45
CA LEU A 61 9.01 -2.71 -4.96
C LEU A 61 8.63 -4.18 -5.02
N ASP A 62 9.22 -4.92 -5.95
CA ASP A 62 8.90 -6.30 -6.22
C ASP A 62 9.92 -7.31 -5.66
N LYS A 63 11.00 -6.79 -5.06
CA LYS A 63 12.13 -7.49 -4.42
C LYS A 63 12.96 -8.32 -5.38
N ASP A 64 13.06 -7.93 -6.65
CA ASP A 64 13.89 -8.58 -7.66
C ASP A 64 15.37 -8.12 -7.67
N ARG A 65 15.74 -7.22 -6.74
CA ARG A 65 17.06 -6.56 -6.61
C ARG A 65 17.33 -5.48 -7.65
N LYS A 66 16.32 -5.05 -8.41
CA LYS A 66 16.38 -3.89 -9.29
C LYS A 66 15.42 -2.84 -8.78
N ASN A 67 15.79 -1.58 -8.97
CA ASN A 67 14.92 -0.48 -8.58
C ASN A 67 13.85 -0.27 -9.64
N ASP A 68 12.60 -0.21 -9.21
CA ASP A 68 11.41 -0.01 -10.03
C ASP A 68 11.06 1.48 -10.14
N LEU A 69 11.15 2.19 -9.01
CA LEU A 69 10.72 3.56 -8.87
C LEU A 69 11.83 4.39 -8.23
N ALA A 70 11.96 5.63 -8.70
CA ALA A 70 12.72 6.64 -8.00
C ALA A 70 11.87 7.82 -7.56
N ILE A 71 12.21 8.37 -6.40
CA ILE A 71 11.68 9.65 -5.94
C ILE A 71 12.85 10.61 -5.79
N ARG A 72 12.82 11.73 -6.53
CA ARG A 72 13.93 12.70 -6.56
C ARG A 72 13.46 14.12 -6.35
N LEU A 73 14.38 14.94 -5.84
CA LEU A 73 14.23 16.38 -5.70
C LEU A 73 15.13 17.10 -6.70
N THR A 74 14.51 17.85 -7.62
CA THR A 74 15.21 18.70 -8.59
C THR A 74 14.98 20.17 -8.26
N VAL A 75 16.02 20.98 -8.37
CA VAL A 75 15.94 22.42 -8.07
C VAL A 75 16.36 23.20 -9.31
N LEU A 76 15.50 24.13 -9.71
CA LEU A 76 15.73 25.05 -10.82
C LEU A 76 15.76 26.48 -10.27
N PRO A 77 16.96 27.08 -10.10
CA PRO A 77 17.07 28.48 -9.75
C PRO A 77 16.88 29.35 -11.00
N GLU A 78 15.97 30.32 -10.91
CA GLU A 78 15.76 31.40 -11.88
C GLU A 78 15.93 32.73 -11.13
N ASN A 79 16.43 33.79 -11.79
CA ASN A 79 16.91 35.04 -11.15
C ASN A 79 16.30 35.43 -9.78
N LEU A 80 14.97 35.44 -9.66
CA LEU A 80 14.24 35.83 -8.44
C LEU A 80 13.39 34.69 -7.83
N MET A 81 13.36 33.51 -8.45
CA MET A 81 12.50 32.39 -8.09
C MET A 81 13.31 31.09 -8.06
N THR A 82 13.23 30.32 -6.98
CA THR A 82 13.73 28.94 -6.96
C THR A 82 12.55 27.98 -6.99
N THR A 83 12.54 27.08 -7.97
CA THR A 83 11.50 26.05 -8.09
C THR A 83 12.06 24.69 -7.72
N TYR A 84 11.35 23.99 -6.83
CA TYR A 84 11.67 22.65 -6.37
C TYR A 84 10.63 21.68 -6.91
N PHE A 85 11.08 20.60 -7.56
CA PHE A 85 10.23 19.54 -8.09
C PHE A 85 10.54 18.22 -7.39
N TYR A 86 9.55 17.71 -6.65
CA TYR A 86 9.56 16.33 -6.14
C TYR A 86 8.88 15.43 -7.16
N VAL A 87 9.63 14.50 -7.72
CA VAL A 87 9.19 13.70 -8.88
C VAL A 87 9.31 12.22 -8.57
N ALA A 88 8.24 11.48 -8.85
CA ALA A 88 8.24 10.03 -8.95
C ALA A 88 8.49 9.61 -10.41
N GLU A 89 9.51 8.79 -10.62
CA GLU A 89 10.04 8.42 -11.92
C GLU A 89 10.12 6.88 -12.02
N PRO A 90 9.25 6.25 -12.83
CA PRO A 90 9.42 4.84 -13.20
C PRO A 90 10.76 4.61 -13.89
N LEU A 91 11.51 3.61 -13.47
CA LEU A 91 12.89 3.37 -13.93
C LEU A 91 12.99 2.42 -15.13
N ASN A 92 11.88 1.78 -15.52
CA ASN A 92 11.80 0.91 -16.69
C ASN A 92 10.39 0.93 -17.31
N GLY A 93 10.25 0.37 -18.52
CA GLY A 93 8.99 0.39 -19.28
C GLY A 93 7.87 -0.50 -18.74
N ASP A 94 8.19 -1.41 -17.80
CA ASP A 94 7.23 -2.30 -17.15
C ASP A 94 6.57 -1.64 -15.92
N VAL A 95 7.17 -0.57 -15.39
CA VAL A 95 6.67 0.18 -14.23
C VAL A 95 5.87 1.38 -14.70
N GLN A 96 4.68 1.58 -14.13
CA GLN A 96 3.80 2.69 -14.48
C GLN A 96 3.11 3.24 -13.23
N LEU A 97 3.01 4.56 -13.13
CA LEU A 97 2.17 5.19 -12.13
C LEU A 97 0.69 5.00 -12.49
N VAL A 98 -0.13 4.66 -11.51
CA VAL A 98 -1.56 4.43 -11.70
C VAL A 98 -2.30 5.73 -11.43
N ALA A 99 -3.03 6.21 -12.42
CA ALA A 99 -3.75 7.47 -12.31
C ALA A 99 -5.19 7.27 -11.81
N THR A 100 -5.62 8.05 -10.83
CA THR A 100 -7.03 8.21 -10.44
C THR A 100 -7.77 9.15 -11.38
N GLY A 101 -9.11 9.11 -11.34
CA GLY A 101 -9.99 10.04 -12.08
C GLY A 101 -10.02 11.46 -11.51
N LEU A 102 -9.35 11.70 -10.38
CA LEU A 102 -9.31 12.99 -9.69
C LEU A 102 -8.27 13.96 -10.29
N LEU A 103 -8.35 15.23 -9.90
CA LEU A 103 -7.38 16.28 -10.27
C LEU A 103 -5.96 15.93 -9.81
N ASP A 104 -5.84 15.32 -8.63
CA ASP A 104 -4.59 14.81 -8.08
C ASP A 104 -4.29 13.42 -8.64
N ALA A 105 -3.86 13.42 -9.90
CA ALA A 105 -3.87 12.27 -10.78
C ALA A 105 -3.28 10.98 -10.21
N TYR A 106 -2.33 10.98 -9.27
CA TYR A 106 -1.66 9.77 -8.78
C TYR A 106 -1.74 9.55 -7.26
N ALA A 107 -2.48 10.39 -6.53
CA ALA A 107 -2.60 10.28 -5.08
C ALA A 107 -3.91 9.58 -4.68
N PHE A 108 -3.78 8.51 -3.90
CA PHE A 108 -4.89 7.73 -3.37
C PHE A 108 -5.01 7.95 -1.86
N PRO A 109 -6.22 8.15 -1.32
CA PRO A 109 -6.43 8.06 0.12
C PRO A 109 -6.33 6.60 0.59
N SER A 110 -6.15 6.39 1.90
CA SER A 110 -6.14 5.05 2.48
C SER A 110 -7.39 4.25 2.11
N ASN A 111 -7.21 2.96 1.87
CA ASN A 111 -8.24 1.99 1.48
C ASN A 111 -8.90 2.21 0.11
N ALA A 112 -8.51 3.23 -0.65
CA ALA A 112 -8.95 3.35 -2.04
C ALA A 112 -8.37 2.22 -2.90
N GLU A 113 -9.16 1.74 -3.84
CA GLU A 113 -8.71 0.73 -4.80
C GLU A 113 -7.79 1.38 -5.83
N ILE A 114 -6.62 0.78 -6.00
CA ILE A 114 -5.64 1.14 -7.01
C ILE A 114 -5.78 0.10 -8.13
N PHE A 115 -6.47 0.50 -9.19
CA PHE A 115 -6.75 -0.33 -10.36
C PHE A 115 -7.03 0.58 -11.57
N GLU A 116 -6.73 0.05 -12.77
CA GLU A 116 -6.98 0.67 -14.09
C GLU A 116 -6.22 1.99 -14.37
N ILE A 117 -5.66 2.13 -15.58
CA ILE A 117 -5.14 3.42 -16.06
C ILE A 117 -6.27 4.13 -16.77
N ILE A 118 -6.81 5.18 -16.14
CA ILE A 118 -7.49 6.23 -16.88
C ILE A 118 -6.39 6.99 -17.64
N PRO A 119 -6.38 6.98 -19.00
CA PRO A 119 -5.43 7.77 -19.76
C PRO A 119 -5.50 9.20 -19.23
N PRO A 120 -4.37 9.81 -18.83
CA PRO A 120 -4.43 11.12 -18.24
C PRO A 120 -4.91 12.10 -19.31
N GLY A 121 -6.19 12.51 -19.23
CA GLY A 121 -6.72 13.54 -20.11
C GLY A 121 -5.84 14.78 -20.03
N SER A 122 -5.77 15.53 -21.13
CA SER A 122 -4.92 16.73 -21.27
C SER A 122 -5.21 17.85 -20.25
N SER A 123 -6.28 17.73 -19.47
CA SER A 123 -6.65 18.63 -18.38
C SER A 123 -5.99 18.29 -17.03
N LYS A 124 -5.35 17.12 -16.88
CA LYS A 124 -4.63 16.76 -15.66
C LYS A 124 -3.29 17.49 -15.63
N ARG A 125 -3.01 18.24 -14.55
CA ARG A 125 -1.77 19.02 -14.40
C ARG A 125 -0.50 18.16 -14.54
N TRP A 126 -0.61 16.86 -14.24
CA TRP A 126 0.49 15.91 -14.18
C TRP A 126 0.32 14.75 -15.16
N SER A 127 -0.08 14.99 -16.41
CA SER A 127 -0.24 13.95 -17.42
C SER A 127 1.11 13.56 -18.06
N GLY A 128 1.86 12.62 -17.46
CA GLY A 128 3.15 12.17 -17.98
C GLY A 128 3.55 10.78 -17.47
N SER A 129 4.67 10.24 -17.98
CA SER A 129 5.26 9.01 -17.43
C SER A 129 5.85 9.21 -16.04
N ASN A 130 6.27 10.46 -15.74
CA ASN A 130 6.71 10.88 -14.41
C ASN A 130 5.57 11.58 -13.68
N GLY A 131 5.41 11.27 -12.40
CA GLY A 131 4.41 11.88 -11.53
C GLY A 131 5.03 12.98 -10.68
N ILE A 132 4.57 14.22 -10.82
CA ILE A 132 5.02 15.32 -9.96
C ILE A 132 4.26 15.26 -8.64
N LEU A 133 4.97 14.92 -7.56
CA LEU A 133 4.39 14.75 -6.22
C LEU A 133 4.07 16.10 -5.58
N LEU A 134 5.03 17.02 -5.66
CA LEU A 134 5.00 18.35 -5.07
C LEU A 134 5.90 19.30 -5.87
N GLU A 135 5.42 20.51 -6.06
CA GLU A 135 6.17 21.68 -6.51
C GLU A 135 6.18 22.74 -5.42
N LYS A 136 7.36 23.30 -5.16
CA LYS A 136 7.52 24.46 -4.28
C LYS A 136 8.17 25.58 -5.06
N TYR A 137 7.57 26.75 -5.00
CA TYR A 137 8.09 27.99 -5.54
C TYR A 137 8.52 28.87 -4.37
N VAL A 138 9.76 29.34 -4.41
CA VAL A 138 10.29 30.31 -3.45
C VAL A 138 10.65 31.57 -4.23
N TYR A 139 9.92 32.65 -4.01
CA TYR A 139 10.17 33.96 -4.62
C TYR A 139 10.32 34.98 -3.50
N GLN A 140 11.53 35.52 -3.33
CA GLN A 140 11.86 36.38 -2.18
C GLN A 140 11.52 35.69 -0.85
N SER A 141 10.55 36.21 -0.09
CA SER A 141 10.04 35.64 1.16
C SER A 141 8.78 34.79 0.99
N ASP A 142 8.21 34.73 -0.21
CA ASP A 142 6.95 34.04 -0.47
C ASP A 142 7.21 32.60 -0.88
N ILE A 143 6.55 31.68 -0.18
CA ILE A 143 6.59 30.24 -0.45
C ILE A 143 5.21 29.79 -0.92
N LYS A 144 5.16 29.18 -2.11
CA LYS A 144 3.95 28.56 -2.65
C LYS A 144 4.19 27.08 -2.90
N ARG A 145 3.29 26.25 -2.41
CA ARG A 145 3.30 24.79 -2.60
C ARG A 145 2.11 24.36 -3.45
N ILE A 146 2.35 23.51 -4.43
CA ILE A 146 1.34 22.97 -5.34
C ILE A 146 1.66 21.49 -5.52
N GLY A 147 0.68 20.61 -5.41
CA GLY A 147 0.91 19.19 -5.70
C GLY A 147 -0.06 18.29 -4.98
N MET A 148 -0.05 17.04 -5.42
CA MET A 148 -0.97 16.00 -4.96
C MET A 148 -0.69 15.58 -3.52
N PHE A 149 0.54 15.77 -3.07
CA PHE A 149 1.00 15.45 -1.72
C PHE A 149 1.23 16.73 -0.90
N ASN A 150 0.59 17.85 -1.24
CA ASN A 150 0.68 19.04 -0.42
C ASN A 150 -0.11 18.86 0.90
N GLY A 151 0.50 19.27 2.02
CA GLY A 151 -0.03 19.04 3.38
C GLY A 151 0.47 17.77 4.08
N SER A 152 0.23 17.68 5.38
CA SER A 152 0.79 16.65 6.28
C SER A 152 0.09 15.29 6.24
N ARG A 153 -0.96 15.14 5.42
CA ARG A 153 -1.74 13.91 5.35
C ARG A 153 -0.94 12.84 4.61
N LYS A 154 -0.95 11.63 5.18
CA LYS A 154 -0.48 10.42 4.51
C LYS A 154 -1.38 10.07 3.32
N LEU A 155 -0.76 9.92 2.15
CA LEU A 155 -1.40 9.51 0.91
C LEU A 155 -0.57 8.40 0.26
N TYR A 156 -1.13 7.76 -0.77
CA TYR A 156 -0.50 6.63 -1.43
C TYR A 156 -0.32 6.92 -2.91
N LEU A 157 0.90 6.79 -3.40
CA LEU A 157 1.19 6.80 -4.82
C LEU A 157 0.85 5.43 -5.41
N GLY A 158 -0.10 5.39 -6.34
CA GLY A 158 -0.47 4.16 -7.03
C GLY A 158 0.57 3.77 -8.08
N ILE A 159 0.93 2.49 -8.12
CA ILE A 159 1.90 1.95 -9.08
C ILE A 159 1.43 0.59 -9.62
N ARG A 160 1.83 0.25 -10.85
CA ARG A 160 1.72 -1.10 -11.37
C ARG A 160 3.01 -1.53 -12.04
N ILE A 161 3.32 -2.81 -11.93
CA ILE A 161 4.52 -3.43 -12.50
C ILE A 161 4.07 -4.58 -13.40
N LYS A 162 4.50 -4.55 -14.66
CA LYS A 162 4.24 -5.62 -15.61
C LYS A 162 5.24 -6.75 -15.37
N LYS A 163 4.73 -7.95 -15.08
CA LYS A 163 5.51 -9.18 -15.00
C LYS A 163 4.97 -10.18 -16.01
N ALA A 164 5.82 -10.60 -16.94
CA ALA A 164 5.41 -11.36 -18.12
C ALA A 164 4.28 -10.63 -18.88
N GLN A 165 3.06 -11.18 -18.90
CA GLN A 165 1.91 -10.56 -19.56
C GLN A 165 0.93 -9.86 -18.62
N ASN A 166 1.17 -9.91 -17.31
CA ASN A 166 0.19 -9.43 -16.34
C ASN A 166 0.74 -8.26 -15.51
N PHE A 167 -0.15 -7.37 -15.08
CA PHE A 167 0.14 -6.28 -14.17
C PHE A 167 -0.06 -6.68 -12.70
N HIS A 168 0.86 -6.24 -11.85
CA HIS A 168 0.78 -6.32 -10.41
C HIS A 168 0.63 -4.92 -9.85
N TYR A 169 -0.42 -4.67 -9.07
CA TYR A 169 -0.73 -3.34 -8.55
C TYR A 169 -0.15 -3.16 -7.15
N GLY A 170 0.34 -1.96 -6.87
CA GLY A 170 0.98 -1.62 -5.62
C GLY A 170 0.77 -0.18 -5.21
N TRP A 171 1.36 0.17 -4.07
CA TRP A 171 1.34 1.51 -3.51
C TRP A 171 2.68 1.84 -2.85
N VAL A 172 3.01 3.13 -2.87
CA VAL A 172 4.08 3.74 -2.07
C VAL A 172 3.44 4.74 -1.12
N GLU A 173 3.66 4.57 0.17
CA GLU A 173 3.15 5.48 1.18
C GLU A 173 4.00 6.73 1.24
N ILE A 174 3.38 7.89 1.05
CA ILE A 174 4.07 9.17 0.98
C ILE A 174 3.41 10.15 1.95
N ARG A 175 4.24 10.81 2.75
CA ARG A 175 3.87 11.95 3.56
C ARG A 175 4.77 13.13 3.21
N HIS A 176 4.17 14.30 3.00
CA HIS A 176 4.89 15.55 2.98
C HIS A 176 4.96 16.12 4.39
N ASP A 177 6.16 16.38 4.85
CA ASP A 177 6.42 17.03 6.13
C ASP A 177 6.93 18.44 5.85
N GLU A 178 6.00 19.39 6.00
CA GLU A 178 6.22 20.81 5.74
C GLU A 178 6.96 21.43 6.93
N HIS A 179 8.17 21.93 6.71
CA HIS A 179 8.82 22.83 7.66
C HIS A 179 9.04 24.20 7.01
N LEU A 180 9.24 25.22 7.85
CA LEU A 180 9.47 26.60 7.42
C LEU A 180 10.60 26.70 6.39
N ASP A 181 11.71 25.99 6.62
CA ASP A 181 12.93 26.14 5.82
C ASP A 181 13.14 25.00 4.81
N ILE A 182 12.58 23.81 5.07
CA ILE A 182 12.84 22.60 4.29
C ILE A 182 11.55 21.78 4.18
N ASP A 183 11.17 21.44 2.94
CA ASP A 183 10.12 20.44 2.74
C ASP A 183 10.75 19.05 2.72
N ARG A 184 10.05 18.07 3.29
CA ARG A 184 10.52 16.69 3.30
C ARG A 184 9.46 15.78 2.72
N ILE A 185 9.87 14.90 1.81
CA ILE A 185 9.06 13.76 1.40
C ILE A 185 9.51 12.56 2.21
N VAL A 186 8.58 11.93 2.93
CA VAL A 186 8.81 10.78 3.80
C VAL A 186 8.08 9.57 3.24
N ILE A 187 8.81 8.45 3.13
CA ILE A 187 8.29 7.15 2.70
C ILE A 187 8.45 6.15 3.84
N SER A 188 7.34 5.70 4.39
CA SER A 188 7.29 4.78 5.54
C SER A 188 7.05 3.32 5.13
N GLY A 189 6.52 3.07 3.94
CA GLY A 189 6.35 1.71 3.46
C GLY A 189 5.85 1.59 2.03
N THR A 190 5.87 0.36 1.56
CA THR A 190 5.38 -0.02 0.23
C THR A 190 4.58 -1.32 0.32
N GLY A 191 3.67 -1.52 -0.65
CA GLY A 191 2.94 -2.77 -0.79
C GLY A 191 2.73 -3.10 -2.26
N LEU A 192 2.93 -4.36 -2.63
CA LEU A 192 2.69 -4.86 -4.00
C LEU A 192 1.82 -6.12 -3.95
N TYR A 193 0.71 -6.14 -4.69
CA TYR A 193 -0.15 -7.30 -4.74
C TYR A 193 0.46 -8.40 -5.60
N LYS A 194 0.70 -9.56 -4.99
CA LYS A 194 1.29 -10.73 -5.65
C LYS A 194 0.33 -11.33 -6.69
N LEU A 195 -0.98 -11.18 -6.49
CA LEU A 195 -2.00 -11.63 -7.43
C LEU A 195 -2.13 -10.62 -8.57
N SER A 196 -1.81 -11.07 -9.78
CA SER A 196 -1.86 -10.24 -10.97
C SER A 196 -3.28 -9.86 -11.37
N GLU A 197 -3.42 -8.72 -12.06
CA GLU A 197 -4.67 -8.17 -12.62
C GLU A 197 -5.77 -7.90 -11.58
N ARG A 198 -5.41 -7.85 -10.29
CA ARG A 198 -6.34 -7.49 -9.23
C ARG A 198 -5.97 -6.16 -8.60
N ALA A 199 -7.01 -5.40 -8.26
CA ALA A 199 -6.88 -4.17 -7.49
C ALA A 199 -6.23 -4.44 -6.13
N ILE A 200 -5.43 -3.48 -5.66
CA ILE A 200 -4.94 -3.43 -4.28
C ILE A 200 -5.58 -2.25 -3.56
N LYS A 201 -5.91 -2.41 -2.28
CA LYS A 201 -6.30 -1.28 -1.44
C LYS A 201 -5.05 -0.54 -0.97
N ALA A 202 -5.05 0.77 -1.13
CA ALA A 202 -3.99 1.64 -0.64
C ALA A 202 -3.76 1.44 0.87
N GLY A 203 -2.55 1.02 1.26
CA GLY A 203 -2.20 0.75 2.67
C GLY A 203 -2.56 -0.65 3.18
N ALA A 204 -3.01 -1.58 2.31
CA ALA A 204 -3.25 -2.96 2.71
C ALA A 204 -1.94 -3.73 3.00
N VAL A 205 -1.94 -4.53 4.07
CA VAL A 205 -0.84 -5.38 4.54
C VAL A 205 -1.19 -6.86 4.47
#